data_AF-A0A919JX24-F1
#
_entry.id   AF-A0A919JX24-F1
#
_cell.length_a   1.000
_cell.length_b   1.000
_cell.length_c   1.000
_cell.angle_alpha   90.00
_cell.angle_beta   90.00
_cell.angle_gamma   90.00
#
_symmetry.space_group_name_H-M   'P 1'
#
loop_
_entity.id
_entity.type
_entity.pdbx_description
1 polymer ?
#
loop_
_entity_poly.entity_id
_entity_poly.type
_entity_poly.pdbx_seq_one_letter_code
_entity_poly.pdbx_strand_id
1 'polypeptide(L)'
;MFRLIQLHTENGVPRIGVEPDGYVSARTALAHYRSRPAAYFGVGRFDHEGTLAEIILDRLCGPLGDCPRPASVVHATTYQRLCASCSLGLDVLTVPELARMLGIACRLAPVLARSGRHARLEMASPSGNRIAREFATHVHDPIWRMELCAELARDPGAINGLLIGVGALTHRDVLDLYPRLRTLADELPASVREELNRATARPLSPAGVAGLRLGLAPA
;
A
#
# COMPACT_ATOMS: atom_id res chain seq x y z
N MET A 1 -5.45 -16.22 17.03
CA MET A 1 -4.35 -15.37 17.58
C MET A 1 -3.22 -15.26 16.55
N PHE A 2 -2.36 -14.24 16.60
CA PHE A 2 -1.19 -14.13 15.72
C PHE A 2 0.11 -14.07 16.52
N ARG A 3 1.20 -14.68 16.04
CA ARG A 3 2.53 -14.64 16.67
C ARG A 3 3.63 -14.54 15.62
N LEU A 4 4.80 -14.03 15.99
CA LEU A 4 5.94 -14.02 15.06
C LEU A 4 6.53 -15.42 14.94
N ILE A 5 6.91 -15.77 13.72
CA ILE A 5 7.50 -17.07 13.38
C ILE A 5 8.95 -16.86 13.00
N GLN A 6 9.81 -17.69 13.58
CA GLN A 6 11.20 -17.85 13.16
C GLN A 6 11.30 -19.15 12.37
N LEU A 7 12.00 -19.11 11.24
CA LEU A 7 12.32 -20.31 10.49
C LEU A 7 13.83 -20.44 10.46
N HIS A 8 14.33 -21.52 11.03
CA HIS A 8 15.74 -21.85 11.05
C HIS A 8 15.92 -23.28 10.57
N THR A 9 17.11 -23.58 10.06
CA THR A 9 17.45 -24.92 9.61
C THR A 9 18.27 -25.60 10.69
N GLU A 10 17.82 -26.77 11.12
CA GLU A 10 18.55 -27.63 12.05
C GLU A 10 18.82 -28.96 11.33
N ASN A 11 20.10 -29.29 11.09
CA ASN A 11 20.51 -30.49 10.34
C ASN A 11 19.83 -30.66 8.96
N GLY A 12 19.61 -29.55 8.25
CA GLY A 12 18.95 -29.54 6.95
C GLY A 12 17.42 -29.60 7.01
N VAL A 13 16.83 -29.70 8.21
CA VAL A 13 15.38 -29.75 8.42
C VAL A 13 14.87 -28.37 8.86
N PRO A 14 13.83 -27.82 8.23
CA PRO A 14 13.21 -26.57 8.68
C PRO A 14 12.55 -26.74 10.05
N ARG A 15 12.86 -25.84 10.98
CA ARG A 15 12.28 -25.76 12.33
C ARG A 15 11.58 -24.42 12.53
N ILE A 16 10.38 -24.50 13.10
CA ILE A 16 9.53 -23.35 13.36
C ILE A 16 9.67 -22.95 14.82
N GLY A 17 10.31 -21.80 15.05
CA GLY A 17 10.28 -21.11 16.34
C GLY A 17 9.07 -20.18 16.41
N VAL A 18 8.43 -20.13 17.58
CA VAL A 18 7.25 -19.26 17.82
C VAL A 18 7.61 -18.27 18.91
N GLU A 19 7.45 -17.00 18.60
CA GLU A 19 7.64 -15.91 19.55
C GLU A 19 6.51 -15.93 20.60
N PRO A 20 6.83 -15.73 21.90
CA PRO A 20 5.85 -15.87 22.97
C PRO A 20 4.76 -14.80 22.93
N ASP A 21 5.07 -13.59 22.48
CA ASP A 21 4.10 -12.49 22.44
C ASP A 21 3.02 -12.72 21.37
N GLY A 22 1.78 -12.51 21.80
CA GLY A 22 0.59 -12.63 20.97
C GLY A 22 0.13 -11.28 20.44
N TYR A 23 -0.35 -11.28 19.21
CA TYR A 23 -0.97 -10.13 18.56
C TYR A 23 -2.43 -10.44 18.25
N VAL A 24 -3.27 -9.42 18.45
CA VAL A 24 -4.72 -9.48 18.16
C VAL A 24 -5.02 -9.46 16.66
N SER A 25 -4.08 -9.02 15.81
CA SER A 25 -4.25 -8.98 14.36
C SER A 25 -2.96 -9.26 13.59
N ALA A 26 -3.09 -9.84 12.39
CA ALA A 26 -1.97 -10.02 11.46
C ALA A 26 -1.31 -8.69 11.08
N ARG A 27 -2.07 -7.59 11.03
CA ARG A 27 -1.57 -6.26 10.69
C ARG A 27 -0.59 -5.75 11.76
N THR A 28 -0.96 -5.86 13.03
CA THR A 28 -0.09 -5.43 14.14
C THR A 28 1.16 -6.30 14.21
N ALA A 29 1.01 -7.62 14.05
CA ALA A 29 2.13 -8.54 14.00
C ALA A 29 3.09 -8.23 12.84
N LEU A 30 2.58 -7.97 11.62
CA LEU A 30 3.41 -7.59 10.47
C LEU A 30 4.09 -6.23 10.66
N ALA A 31 3.45 -5.28 11.35
CA ALA A 31 4.07 -4.00 11.66
C ALA A 31 5.25 -4.17 12.63
N HIS A 32 5.09 -5.01 13.66
CA HIS A 32 6.16 -5.33 14.60
C HIS A 32 7.28 -6.16 13.94
N TYR A 33 6.90 -7.13 13.10
CA TYR A 33 7.84 -7.88 12.26
C TYR A 33 8.79 -6.95 11.46
N ARG A 34 8.22 -5.91 10.83
CA ARG A 34 8.96 -4.93 10.02
C ARG A 34 9.88 -4.02 10.82
N SER A 35 9.72 -3.90 12.14
CA SER A 35 10.69 -3.14 12.95
C SER A 35 11.92 -3.98 13.31
N ARG A 36 11.87 -5.32 13.18
CA ARG A 36 12.95 -6.27 13.54
C ARG A 36 13.00 -7.49 12.60
N PRO A 37 13.23 -7.30 11.30
CA PRO A 37 12.99 -8.34 10.28
C PRO A 37 14.03 -9.48 10.30
N ALA A 38 15.27 -9.20 10.70
CA ALA A 38 16.37 -10.17 10.68
C ALA A 38 16.17 -11.31 11.69
N ALA A 39 15.28 -11.12 12.67
CA ALA A 39 14.99 -12.09 13.71
C ALA A 39 13.83 -13.03 13.35
N TYR A 40 13.06 -12.76 12.28
CA TYR A 40 11.80 -13.48 12.02
C TYR A 40 11.58 -13.76 10.53
N PHE A 41 10.81 -14.81 10.26
CA PHE A 41 10.44 -15.29 8.94
C PHE A 41 9.09 -14.75 8.47
N GLY A 42 8.10 -14.73 9.37
CA GLY A 42 6.74 -14.30 9.05
C GLY A 42 5.83 -14.24 10.28
N VAL A 43 4.52 -14.18 10.03
CA VAL A 43 3.49 -14.14 11.08
C VAL A 43 2.65 -15.40 11.02
N GLY A 44 2.58 -16.15 12.11
CA GLY A 44 1.74 -17.33 12.25
C GLY A 44 0.35 -16.97 12.73
N ARG A 45 -0.69 -17.54 12.09
CA ARG A 45 -2.07 -17.52 12.58
C ARG A 45 -2.35 -18.83 13.31
N PHE A 46 -2.72 -18.72 14.57
CA PHE A 46 -3.10 -19.83 15.43
C PHE A 46 -4.61 -19.90 15.54
N ASP A 47 -5.15 -21.12 15.47
CA ASP A 47 -6.56 -21.39 15.72
C ASP A 47 -6.92 -21.31 17.21
N HIS A 48 -8.11 -21.75 17.56
CA HIS A 48 -8.63 -21.70 18.93
C HIS A 48 -8.04 -22.78 19.84
N GLU A 49 -7.48 -23.84 19.26
CA GLU A 49 -6.81 -24.94 19.99
C GLU A 49 -5.33 -24.63 20.24
N GLY A 50 -4.81 -23.55 19.66
CA GLY A 50 -3.40 -23.16 19.77
C GLY A 50 -2.51 -23.83 18.72
N THR A 51 -3.09 -24.40 17.68
CA THR A 51 -2.35 -25.01 16.56
C THR A 51 -2.02 -23.96 15.50
N LEU A 52 -0.81 -24.02 14.95
CA LEU A 52 -0.37 -23.14 13.87
C LEU A 52 -1.09 -23.52 12.57
N ALA A 53 -2.06 -22.71 12.16
CA ALA A 53 -2.92 -22.98 11.03
C ALA A 53 -2.41 -22.38 9.71
N GLU A 54 -1.67 -21.27 9.77
CA GLU A 54 -1.17 -20.57 8.57
C GLU A 54 0.07 -19.73 8.89
N ILE A 55 1.02 -19.64 7.95
CA ILE A 55 2.12 -18.67 7.97
C ILE A 55 1.88 -17.59 6.90
N ILE A 56 1.94 -16.34 7.33
CA ILE A 56 1.75 -15.13 6.54
C ILE A 56 3.13 -14.49 6.34
N LEU A 57 3.65 -14.54 5.12
CA LEU A 57 4.94 -13.98 4.73
C LEU A 57 4.80 -12.51 4.34
N ASP A 58 5.75 -11.65 4.66
CA ASP A 58 5.72 -10.28 4.14
C ASP A 58 5.90 -10.26 2.61
N ARG A 59 5.48 -9.17 1.95
CA ARG A 59 5.72 -8.95 0.52
C ARG A 59 6.99 -8.18 0.22
N LEU A 60 7.72 -7.74 1.23
CA LEU A 60 8.98 -7.03 1.02
C LEU A 60 10.07 -8.02 0.61
N CYS A 61 10.71 -7.73 -0.53
CA CYS A 61 11.88 -8.47 -0.98
C CYS A 61 13.08 -8.13 -0.08
N GLY A 62 13.82 -9.17 0.30
CA GLY A 62 15.02 -9.06 1.12
C GLY A 62 14.77 -8.92 2.61
N PRO A 63 15.84 -8.65 3.39
CA PRO A 63 15.78 -8.48 4.82
C PRO A 63 15.02 -7.22 5.22
N LEU A 64 14.90 -6.21 4.33
CA LEU A 64 13.86 -5.16 4.26
C LEU A 64 14.27 -4.13 3.18
N GLY A 65 13.42 -3.86 2.19
CA GLY A 65 13.36 -2.56 1.52
C GLY A 65 14.42 -2.19 0.46
N ASP A 66 15.58 -2.86 0.42
CA ASP A 66 16.61 -2.58 -0.61
C ASP A 66 16.09 -2.78 -2.04
N CYS A 67 15.10 -3.68 -2.16
CA CYS A 67 14.40 -3.92 -3.40
C CYS A 67 12.93 -3.48 -3.27
N PRO A 68 12.48 -2.48 -4.07
CA PRO A 68 11.10 -1.98 -4.00
C PRO A 68 10.09 -2.97 -4.60
N ARG A 69 10.56 -4.07 -5.19
CA ARG A 69 9.72 -5.05 -5.88
C ARG A 69 9.13 -6.04 -4.88
N PRO A 70 7.86 -6.45 -5.07
CA PRO A 70 7.23 -7.41 -4.18
C PRO A 70 7.91 -8.77 -4.28
N ALA A 71 8.08 -9.43 -3.14
CA ALA A 71 8.51 -10.81 -3.08
C ALA A 71 7.45 -11.74 -3.70
N SER A 72 7.94 -12.72 -4.46
CA SER A 72 7.13 -13.74 -5.13
C SER A 72 7.58 -15.16 -4.78
N VAL A 73 8.83 -15.30 -4.31
CA VAL A 73 9.48 -16.57 -3.97
C VAL A 73 10.29 -16.44 -2.69
N VAL A 74 10.84 -17.54 -2.20
CA VAL A 74 11.63 -17.62 -0.99
C VAL A 74 12.93 -18.37 -1.28
N HIS A 75 14.07 -17.90 -0.82
CA HIS A 75 15.36 -18.60 -0.95
C HIS A 75 15.30 -19.94 -0.21
N ALA A 76 15.69 -21.03 -0.86
CA ALA A 76 15.51 -22.38 -0.34
C ALA A 76 16.30 -22.66 0.95
N THR A 77 17.44 -22.00 1.14
CA THR A 77 18.32 -22.24 2.29
C THR A 77 18.14 -21.22 3.41
N THR A 78 18.01 -19.95 3.07
CA THR A 78 17.96 -18.85 4.06
C THR A 78 16.54 -18.42 4.38
N TYR A 79 15.57 -18.92 3.62
CA TYR A 79 14.16 -18.54 3.71
C TYR A 79 13.89 -17.04 3.55
N GLN A 80 14.85 -16.33 2.95
CA GLN A 80 14.70 -14.93 2.61
C GLN A 80 13.71 -14.79 1.46
N ARG A 81 12.74 -13.90 1.58
CA ARG A 81 11.75 -13.65 0.52
C ARG A 81 12.38 -12.80 -0.57
N LEU A 82 12.16 -13.15 -1.83
CA LEU A 82 12.80 -12.53 -2.98
C LEU A 82 11.78 -12.21 -4.07
N CYS A 83 11.99 -11.12 -4.80
CA CYS A 83 11.29 -10.84 -6.05
C CYS A 83 11.96 -11.60 -7.20
N ALA A 84 11.27 -11.69 -8.35
CA ALA A 84 11.76 -12.39 -9.54
C ALA A 84 13.17 -12.00 -9.99
N SER A 85 13.58 -10.75 -9.78
CA SER A 85 14.92 -10.29 -10.16
C SER A 85 15.98 -10.58 -9.11
N CYS A 86 15.64 -10.48 -7.82
CA CYS A 86 16.57 -10.81 -6.73
C CYS A 86 16.74 -12.33 -6.55
N SER A 87 15.88 -13.15 -7.17
CA SER A 87 16.01 -14.60 -7.19
C SER A 87 16.83 -15.16 -8.36
N LEU A 88 17.31 -14.31 -9.28
CA LEU A 88 18.05 -14.80 -10.44
C LEU A 88 19.32 -15.54 -10.01
N GLY A 89 19.48 -16.79 -10.47
CA GLY A 89 20.63 -17.63 -10.16
C GLY A 89 20.64 -18.21 -8.74
N LEU A 90 19.54 -18.10 -7.99
CA LEU A 90 19.40 -18.67 -6.65
C LEU A 90 18.42 -19.84 -6.64
N ASP A 91 18.65 -20.79 -5.75
CA ASP A 91 17.68 -21.84 -5.44
C ASP A 91 16.52 -21.25 -4.64
N VAL A 92 15.32 -21.34 -5.21
CA VAL A 92 14.13 -20.72 -4.63
C VAL A 92 12.96 -21.70 -4.56
N LEU A 93 12.12 -21.47 -3.57
CA LEU A 93 10.83 -22.11 -3.35
C LEU A 93 9.74 -21.11 -3.72
N THR A 94 8.77 -21.56 -4.50
CA THR A 94 7.48 -20.91 -4.58
C THR A 94 6.74 -21.04 -3.24
N VAL A 95 5.76 -20.16 -3.00
CA VAL A 95 4.94 -20.21 -1.78
C VAL A 95 4.22 -21.58 -1.60
N PRO A 96 3.67 -22.21 -2.64
CA PRO A 96 3.11 -23.56 -2.53
C PRO A 96 4.15 -24.64 -2.20
N GLU A 97 5.37 -24.56 -2.74
CA GLU A 97 6.43 -25.52 -2.43
C GLU A 97 6.89 -25.40 -0.98
N LEU A 98 7.05 -24.17 -0.49
CA LEU A 98 7.31 -23.90 0.92
C LEU A 98 6.19 -24.45 1.81
N ALA A 99 4.91 -24.24 1.46
CA ALA A 99 3.79 -24.77 2.23
C ALA A 99 3.83 -26.30 2.33
N ARG A 100 4.16 -26.97 1.22
CA ARG A 100 4.32 -28.43 1.18
C ARG A 100 5.50 -28.89 2.03
N MET A 101 6.62 -28.18 1.96
CA MET A 101 7.82 -28.47 2.75
C MET A 101 7.56 -28.35 4.26
N LEU A 102 6.82 -27.32 4.68
CA LEU A 102 6.52 -27.07 6.10
C LEU A 102 5.32 -27.87 6.62
N GLY A 103 4.50 -28.46 5.74
CA GLY A 103 3.23 -29.07 6.12
C GLY A 103 2.20 -28.07 6.65
N ILE A 104 2.39 -26.77 6.38
CA ILE A 104 1.57 -25.67 6.90
C ILE A 104 1.21 -24.74 5.76
N ALA A 105 -0.05 -24.29 5.71
CA ALA A 105 -0.49 -23.34 4.71
C ALA A 105 0.36 -22.06 4.78
N CYS A 106 0.96 -21.69 3.65
CA CYS A 106 1.72 -20.45 3.52
C CYS A 106 1.03 -19.53 2.53
N ARG A 107 1.00 -18.24 2.85
CA ARG A 107 0.64 -17.21 1.88
C ARG A 107 1.48 -15.98 2.05
N LEU A 108 1.62 -15.23 0.97
CA LEU A 108 2.02 -13.84 1.09
C LEU A 108 0.91 -13.09 1.83
N ALA A 109 1.30 -12.21 2.75
CA ALA A 109 0.45 -11.19 3.32
C ALA A 109 -0.37 -10.58 2.19
N PRO A 110 -1.62 -10.17 2.42
CA PRO A 110 -2.33 -9.46 1.37
C PRO A 110 -1.42 -8.31 0.94
N VAL A 111 -1.39 -7.97 -0.35
CA VAL A 111 -1.27 -6.54 -0.64
C VAL A 111 -2.46 -6.05 0.14
N LEU A 112 -2.21 -5.36 1.26
CA LEU A 112 -3.20 -4.42 1.69
C LEU A 112 -3.43 -3.65 0.40
N ALA A 113 -4.58 -3.89 -0.23
CA ALA A 113 -5.24 -2.75 -0.79
C ALA A 113 -5.19 -1.79 0.40
N ARG A 114 -4.23 -0.85 0.34
CA ARG A 114 -4.60 0.51 0.67
C ARG A 114 -5.98 0.59 0.06
N SER A 115 -7.00 0.68 0.88
CA SER A 115 -8.28 1.17 0.40
C SER A 115 -7.92 2.37 -0.50
N GLY A 116 -7.99 2.16 -1.82
CA GLY A 116 -7.34 3.00 -2.83
C GLY A 116 -6.16 2.37 -3.60
N ARG A 117 -6.44 1.96 -4.85
CA ARG A 117 -5.49 1.77 -5.97
C ARG A 117 -4.67 3.05 -6.21
N HIS A 118 -3.66 3.33 -5.38
CA HIS A 118 -2.59 4.32 -5.62
C HIS A 118 -1.41 4.00 -4.70
N ALA A 119 -0.57 3.08 -5.16
CA ALA A 119 0.73 2.81 -4.54
C ALA A 119 1.80 3.56 -5.34
N ARG A 120 1.82 4.89 -5.22
CA ARG A 120 3.08 5.63 -5.16
C ARG A 120 3.22 6.07 -3.71
N LEU A 121 4.19 5.49 -3.02
CA LEU A 121 4.64 5.98 -1.74
C LEU A 121 5.62 7.11 -2.06
N GLU A 122 5.09 8.23 -2.56
CA GLU A 122 5.71 9.50 -2.22
C GLU A 122 5.57 9.59 -0.69
N MET A 123 6.69 9.86 -0.02
CA MET A 123 6.70 10.18 1.41
C MET A 123 5.45 11.00 1.69
N ALA A 124 4.63 10.61 2.66
CA ALA A 124 3.45 11.38 3.02
C ALA A 124 3.94 12.79 3.35
N SER A 125 3.85 13.70 2.38
CA SER A 125 4.22 15.07 2.61
C SER A 125 3.19 15.56 3.62
N PRO A 126 3.60 16.27 4.70
CA PRO A 126 2.66 16.85 5.66
C PRO A 126 1.52 17.61 4.95
N SER A 127 1.88 18.18 3.80
CA SER A 127 1.10 18.83 2.77
C SER A 127 -0.04 17.96 2.21
N GLY A 128 0.21 16.74 1.74
CA GLY A 128 -0.84 15.84 1.22
C GLY A 128 -1.93 15.48 2.24
N ASN A 129 -1.56 15.30 3.52
CA ASN A 129 -2.51 15.04 4.61
C ASN A 129 -3.32 16.28 4.98
N ARG A 130 -2.78 17.48 4.77
CA ARG A 130 -3.48 18.76 4.97
C ARG A 130 -4.56 18.93 3.90
N ILE A 131 -4.19 18.84 2.62
CA ILE A 131 -5.11 18.99 1.48
C ILE A 131 -6.30 18.06 1.61
N ALA A 132 -6.06 16.77 1.90
CA ALA A 132 -7.12 15.77 2.01
C ALA A 132 -8.15 16.09 3.11
N ARG A 133 -7.71 16.65 4.24
CA ARG A 133 -8.58 16.99 5.39
C ARG A 133 -9.35 18.29 5.16
N GLU A 134 -8.72 19.26 4.51
CA GLU A 134 -9.26 20.61 4.37
C GLU A 134 -10.17 20.77 3.13
N PHE A 135 -10.03 19.89 2.13
CA PHE A 135 -10.62 20.05 0.79
C PHE A 135 -12.11 20.41 0.79
N ALA A 136 -12.96 19.57 1.41
CA ALA A 136 -14.41 19.75 1.39
C ALA A 136 -14.82 21.10 2.00
N THR A 137 -14.11 21.52 3.04
CA THR A 137 -14.40 22.75 3.77
C THR A 137 -13.79 23.98 3.13
N HIS A 138 -12.72 23.88 2.33
CA HIS A 138 -11.97 25.06 1.86
C HIS A 138 -11.96 25.25 0.35
N VAL A 139 -12.47 24.30 -0.46
CA VAL A 139 -12.47 24.45 -1.93
C VAL A 139 -13.23 25.67 -2.43
N HIS A 140 -14.16 26.21 -1.63
CA HIS A 140 -14.87 27.44 -1.96
C HIS A 140 -14.00 28.70 -1.83
N ASP A 141 -12.94 28.67 -1.00
CA ASP A 141 -12.03 29.79 -0.76
C ASP A 141 -11.03 29.93 -1.92
N PRO A 142 -11.04 31.05 -2.66
CA PRO A 142 -10.09 31.28 -3.76
C PRO A 142 -8.62 31.36 -3.31
N ILE A 143 -8.33 31.83 -2.10
CA ILE A 143 -6.97 31.91 -1.58
C ILE A 143 -6.44 30.50 -1.34
N TRP A 144 -7.24 29.67 -0.68
CA TRP A 144 -6.88 28.27 -0.44
C TRP A 144 -6.68 27.48 -1.74
N ARG A 145 -7.52 27.70 -2.77
CA ARG A 145 -7.33 27.08 -4.09
C ARG A 145 -6.03 27.52 -4.78
N MET A 146 -5.69 28.80 -4.69
CA MET A 146 -4.42 29.32 -5.21
C MET A 146 -3.22 28.68 -4.50
N GLU A 147 -3.25 28.59 -3.17
CA GLU A 147 -2.22 27.93 -2.37
C GLU A 147 -2.08 26.44 -2.71
N LEU A 148 -3.22 25.75 -2.84
CA LEU A 148 -3.26 24.35 -3.29
C LEU A 148 -2.60 24.19 -4.67
N CYS A 149 -2.93 25.03 -5.65
CA CYS A 149 -2.34 24.95 -6.99
C CYS A 149 -0.83 25.22 -6.96
N ALA A 150 -0.39 26.21 -6.17
CA ALA A 150 1.03 26.50 -5.96
C ALA A 150 1.77 25.36 -5.23
N GLU A 151 1.09 24.63 -4.35
CA GLU A 151 1.61 23.45 -3.67
C GLU A 151 1.74 22.27 -4.63
N LEU A 152 0.71 21.97 -5.41
CA LEU A 152 0.72 20.93 -6.44
C LEU A 152 1.78 21.15 -7.52
N ALA A 153 2.08 22.40 -7.85
CA ALA A 153 3.15 22.74 -8.80
C ALA A 153 4.55 22.46 -8.23
N ARG A 154 4.73 22.55 -6.90
CA ARG A 154 6.03 22.40 -6.22
C ARG A 154 6.30 20.98 -5.74
N ASP A 155 5.27 20.28 -5.27
CA ASP A 155 5.35 18.93 -4.72
C ASP A 155 4.43 17.99 -5.51
N PRO A 156 4.97 17.18 -6.45
CA PRO A 156 4.18 16.19 -7.18
C PRO A 156 3.42 15.23 -6.25
N GLY A 157 3.92 14.97 -5.03
CA GLY A 157 3.27 14.11 -4.06
C GLY A 157 2.00 14.66 -3.42
N ALA A 158 1.80 15.98 -3.48
CA ALA A 158 0.61 16.64 -3.00
C ALA A 158 -0.65 16.26 -3.80
N ILE A 159 -0.50 15.75 -5.03
CA ILE A 159 -1.63 15.27 -5.86
C ILE A 159 -2.44 14.19 -5.13
N ASN A 160 -1.79 13.35 -4.32
CA ASN A 160 -2.47 12.33 -3.54
C ASN A 160 -3.46 12.95 -2.54
N GLY A 161 -3.12 14.10 -1.96
CA GLY A 161 -4.00 14.84 -1.07
C GLY A 161 -5.26 15.33 -1.79
N LEU A 162 -5.09 15.88 -3.01
CA LEU A 162 -6.21 16.30 -3.87
C LEU A 162 -7.12 15.10 -4.22
N LEU A 163 -6.54 13.97 -4.64
CA LEU A 163 -7.28 12.77 -5.01
C LEU A 163 -8.10 12.21 -3.83
N ILE A 164 -7.50 12.18 -2.62
CA ILE A 164 -8.18 11.73 -1.41
C ILE A 164 -9.29 12.70 -1.03
N GLY A 165 -9.02 14.02 -1.02
CA GLY A 165 -10.00 15.04 -0.67
C GLY A 165 -11.22 15.05 -1.60
N VAL A 166 -11.00 15.01 -2.92
CA VAL A 166 -12.08 14.91 -3.92
C VAL A 166 -12.81 13.57 -3.82
N GLY A 167 -12.07 12.48 -3.56
CA GLY A 167 -12.63 11.13 -3.40
C GLY A 167 -13.50 10.97 -2.15
N ALA A 168 -13.22 11.73 -1.09
CA ALA A 168 -13.97 11.72 0.15
C ALA A 168 -15.32 12.46 0.07
N LEU A 169 -15.53 13.32 -0.94
CA LEU A 169 -16.81 13.98 -1.16
C LEU A 169 -17.93 12.95 -1.40
N THR A 170 -19.07 13.17 -0.76
CA THR A 170 -20.29 12.43 -1.09
C THR A 170 -20.83 12.89 -2.44
N HIS A 171 -21.75 12.11 -3.04
CA HIS A 171 -22.41 12.55 -4.28
C HIS A 171 -23.14 13.88 -4.14
N ARG A 172 -23.70 14.15 -2.94
CA ARG A 172 -24.33 15.42 -2.63
C ARG A 172 -23.33 16.56 -2.60
N ASP A 173 -22.20 16.39 -1.91
CA ASP A 173 -21.16 17.42 -1.84
C ASP A 173 -20.62 17.77 -3.23
N VAL A 174 -20.46 16.77 -4.11
CA VAL A 174 -20.02 17.00 -5.49
C VAL A 174 -21.01 17.88 -6.25
N LEU A 175 -22.31 17.66 -6.10
CA LEU A 175 -23.34 18.47 -6.76
C LEU A 175 -23.39 19.89 -6.17
N ASP A 176 -23.34 20.00 -4.85
CA ASP A 176 -23.42 21.28 -4.13
C ASP A 176 -22.18 22.17 -4.41
N LEU A 177 -21.00 21.54 -4.55
CA LEU A 177 -19.73 22.23 -4.81
C LEU A 177 -19.36 22.31 -6.29
N TYR A 178 -20.18 21.76 -7.21
CA TYR A 178 -19.78 21.55 -8.61
C TYR A 178 -19.20 22.80 -9.30
N PRO A 179 -19.78 24.01 -9.18
CA PRO A 179 -19.18 25.20 -9.79
C PRO A 179 -17.76 25.49 -9.28
N ARG A 180 -17.51 25.26 -7.99
CA ARG A 180 -16.19 25.48 -7.37
C ARG A 180 -15.19 24.40 -7.74
N LEU A 181 -15.65 23.15 -7.86
CA LEU A 181 -14.83 22.04 -8.35
C LEU A 181 -14.41 22.28 -9.81
N ARG A 182 -15.31 22.80 -10.64
CA ARG A 182 -15.00 23.14 -12.03
C ARG A 182 -14.00 24.30 -12.13
N THR A 183 -14.19 25.35 -11.33
CA THR A 183 -13.23 26.46 -11.23
C THR A 183 -11.85 25.97 -10.80
N LEU A 184 -11.77 25.11 -9.77
CA LEU A 184 -10.50 24.52 -9.35
C LEU A 184 -9.84 23.76 -10.50
N ALA A 185 -10.60 22.99 -11.27
CA ALA A 185 -10.07 22.22 -12.39
C ALA A 185 -9.43 23.09 -13.48
N ASP A 186 -9.97 24.30 -13.71
CA ASP A 186 -9.40 25.28 -14.64
C ASP A 186 -8.13 25.94 -14.07
N GLU A 187 -8.09 26.15 -12.74
CA GLU A 187 -6.96 26.73 -12.00
C GLU A 187 -5.78 25.74 -11.81
N LEU A 188 -6.00 24.43 -11.93
CA LEU A 188 -4.97 23.40 -11.72
C LEU A 188 -3.73 23.61 -12.60
N PRO A 189 -2.52 23.29 -12.09
CA PRO A 189 -1.32 23.24 -12.90
C PRO A 189 -1.51 22.36 -14.14
N ALA A 190 -0.99 22.80 -15.29
CA ALA A 190 -1.25 22.16 -16.58
C ALA A 190 -0.92 20.66 -16.59
N SER A 191 0.22 20.26 -16.01
CA SER A 191 0.65 18.86 -15.89
C SER A 191 -0.34 18.00 -15.08
N VAL A 192 -0.85 18.53 -13.97
CA VAL A 192 -1.84 17.86 -13.12
C VAL A 192 -3.18 17.75 -13.84
N ARG A 193 -3.63 18.85 -14.47
CA ARG A 193 -4.87 18.89 -15.25
C ARG A 193 -4.84 17.87 -16.39
N GLU A 194 -3.75 17.80 -17.14
CA GLU A 194 -3.57 16.83 -18.24
C GLU A 194 -3.53 15.39 -17.76
N GLU A 195 -2.88 15.11 -16.63
CA GLU A 195 -2.85 13.79 -16.02
C GLU A 195 -4.25 13.33 -15.58
N LEU A 196 -4.96 14.18 -14.84
CA LEU A 196 -6.34 13.88 -14.41
C LEU A 196 -7.27 13.73 -15.61
N ASN A 197 -7.10 14.58 -16.63
CA ASN A 197 -7.93 14.51 -17.82
C ASN A 197 -7.71 13.19 -18.58
N ARG A 198 -6.46 12.77 -18.80
CA ARG A 198 -6.16 11.45 -19.40
C ARG A 198 -6.71 10.30 -18.56
N ALA A 199 -6.69 10.41 -17.24
CA ALA A 199 -7.21 9.39 -16.35
C ALA A 199 -8.74 9.23 -16.45
N THR A 200 -9.48 10.25 -16.88
CA THR A 200 -10.95 10.17 -17.08
C THR A 200 -11.35 9.17 -18.16
N ALA A 201 -10.48 8.91 -19.16
CA ALA A 201 -10.72 7.89 -20.19
C ALA A 201 -10.77 6.46 -19.61
N ARG A 202 -10.20 6.23 -18.42
CA ARG A 202 -10.31 4.99 -17.66
C ARG A 202 -10.78 5.30 -16.24
N PRO A 203 -12.09 5.55 -16.05
CA PRO A 203 -12.64 6.15 -14.82
C PRO A 203 -12.59 5.22 -13.60
N LEU A 204 -12.15 3.96 -13.76
CA LEU A 204 -11.96 3.01 -12.67
C LEU A 204 -10.69 3.27 -11.84
N SER A 205 -9.95 4.33 -12.14
CA SER A 205 -8.81 4.81 -11.35
C SER A 205 -9.24 6.00 -10.46
N PRO A 206 -8.70 6.17 -9.24
CA PRO A 206 -9.10 7.30 -8.41
C PRO A 206 -8.73 8.66 -9.02
N ALA A 207 -7.71 8.72 -9.88
CA ALA A 207 -7.41 9.90 -10.69
C ALA A 207 -8.52 10.20 -11.72
N GLY A 208 -9.05 9.17 -12.38
CA GLY A 208 -10.18 9.30 -13.29
C GLY A 208 -11.46 9.73 -12.57
N VAL A 209 -11.77 9.12 -11.42
CA VAL A 209 -12.92 9.53 -10.60
C VAL A 209 -12.78 10.98 -10.13
N ALA A 210 -11.59 11.37 -9.64
CA ALA A 210 -11.36 12.74 -9.21
C ALA A 210 -11.47 13.74 -10.37
N GLY A 211 -10.90 13.41 -11.54
CA GLY A 211 -11.04 14.23 -12.74
C GLY A 211 -12.50 14.44 -13.14
N LEU A 212 -13.31 13.37 -13.15
CA LEU A 212 -14.74 13.48 -13.43
C LEU A 212 -15.48 14.34 -12.39
N ARG A 213 -15.17 14.18 -11.10
CA ARG A 213 -15.78 15.00 -10.02
C ARG A 213 -15.37 16.46 -10.08
N LEU A 214 -14.19 16.77 -10.61
CA LEU A 214 -13.73 18.13 -10.91
C LEU A 214 -14.37 18.71 -12.18
N GLY A 215 -15.15 17.93 -12.93
CA GLY A 215 -15.76 18.35 -14.19
C GLY A 215 -14.80 18.34 -15.38
N LEU A 216 -13.69 17.58 -15.29
CA LEU A 216 -12.85 17.28 -16.45
C LEU A 216 -13.50 16.17 -17.28
N ALA A 217 -13.41 16.27 -18.59
CA ALA A 217 -13.96 15.30 -19.52
C ALA A 217 -12.88 14.87 -20.51
N PRO A 218 -12.83 13.57 -20.87
CA PRO A 218 -11.83 13.06 -21.80
C PRO A 218 -11.90 13.87 -23.10
N ALA A 219 -10.74 14.36 -23.53
CA ALA A 219 -10.59 14.96 -24.85
C ALA A 219 -10.78 13.90 -25.94
#